data_AF-A0A3D4JQS5-F1
#
_entry.id   AF-A0A3D4JQS5-F1
#
_cell.length_a   1.000
_cell.length_b   1.000
_cell.length_c   1.000
_cell.angle_alpha   90.00
_cell.angle_beta   90.00
_cell.angle_gamma   90.00
#
_symmetry.space_group_name_H-M   'P 1'
#
loop_
_entity.id
_entity.type
_entity.pdbx_description
1 polymer ?
#
loop_
_entity_poly.entity_id
_entity_poly.type
_entity_poly.pdbx_seq_one_letter_code
_entity_poly.pdbx_strand_id
1 'polypeptide(L)'
;MKKIIIPIGTLFLSGLAYGQSQTSSLENYIYSKTYLEPVTTSSTTAKQIETVQYFDGLGRPKQVVNVKASPGGKDVVQHIEYDGFGRQVK
;
A
#
# COMPACT_ATOMS: atom_id res chain seq x y z
N MET A 1 -48.36 30.54 10.50
CA MET A 1 -47.42 30.14 9.44
C MET A 1 -46.04 29.96 10.05
N LYS A 2 -45.50 28.73 10.14
CA LYS A 2 -44.12 28.48 10.59
C LYS A 2 -43.46 27.59 9.55
N LYS A 3 -42.53 28.16 8.78
CA LYS A 3 -41.71 27.40 7.82
C LYS A 3 -40.54 26.83 8.59
N ILE A 4 -40.47 25.50 8.70
CA ILE A 4 -39.31 24.80 9.26
C ILE A 4 -38.32 24.66 8.11
N ILE A 5 -37.23 25.44 8.15
CA ILE A 5 -36.12 25.34 7.21
C ILE A 5 -35.10 24.39 7.85
N ILE A 6 -35.00 23.17 7.34
CA ILE A 6 -33.92 22.23 7.71
C ILE A 6 -32.71 22.60 6.86
N PRO A 7 -31.57 23.04 7.44
CA PRO A 7 -30.37 23.25 6.67
C PRO A 7 -29.77 21.88 6.34
N ILE A 8 -29.95 21.45 5.09
CA ILE A 8 -29.34 20.24 4.49
C ILE A 8 -27.79 20.33 4.44
N GLY A 9 -27.18 21.35 5.05
CA GLY A 9 -25.74 21.60 5.04
C GLY A 9 -24.94 20.99 6.19
N THR A 10 -25.54 20.20 7.09
CA THR A 10 -24.83 19.72 8.30
C THR A 10 -24.92 18.22 8.55
N LEU A 11 -24.93 17.39 7.50
CA LEU A 11 -24.55 15.98 7.66
C LEU A 11 -23.07 15.80 7.38
N PHE A 12 -22.31 16.14 8.42
CA PHE A 12 -21.01 15.60 8.72
C PHE A 12 -21.03 14.07 8.50
N LEU A 13 -20.41 13.60 7.42
CA LEU A 13 -19.92 12.23 7.33
C LEU A 13 -18.47 12.28 6.84
N SER A 14 -17.65 12.93 7.64
CA SER A 14 -16.22 12.68 7.72
C SER A 14 -16.04 11.23 8.18
N GLY A 15 -15.84 10.31 7.24
CA GLY A 15 -15.58 8.93 7.59
C GLY A 15 -15.78 8.03 6.41
N LEU A 16 -14.81 8.01 5.50
CA LEU A 16 -14.29 6.81 4.83
C LEU A 16 -12.99 7.22 4.09
N ALA A 17 -12.02 7.79 4.81
CA ALA A 17 -10.64 7.73 4.35
C ALA A 17 -10.09 6.35 4.77
N TYR A 18 -10.58 5.30 4.12
CA TYR A 18 -9.78 4.08 4.08
C TYR A 18 -8.54 4.45 3.30
N GLY A 19 -7.40 4.50 4.00
CA GLY A 19 -6.09 4.44 3.36
C GLY A 19 -5.95 3.08 2.67
N GLN A 20 -6.66 2.88 1.57
CA GLN A 20 -6.19 1.96 0.56
C GLN A 20 -5.01 2.68 -0.06
N SER A 21 -3.81 2.26 0.31
CA SER A 21 -2.60 2.58 -0.45
C SER A 21 -2.80 1.97 -1.85
N GLN A 22 -3.55 2.67 -2.69
CA GLN A 22 -3.59 2.45 -4.12
C GLN A 22 -2.15 2.65 -4.54
N THR A 23 -1.50 1.56 -4.94
CA THR A 23 -0.19 1.60 -5.58
C THR A 23 -0.24 2.73 -6.61
N SER A 24 0.52 3.80 -6.35
CA SER A 24 0.47 5.04 -7.12
C SER A 24 0.49 4.71 -8.61
N SER A 25 -0.47 5.21 -9.38
CA SER A 25 -0.48 5.06 -10.85
C SER A 25 0.74 5.69 -11.53
N LEU A 26 1.63 6.33 -10.76
CA LEU A 26 2.87 6.96 -11.18
C LEU A 26 4.08 6.02 -11.09
N GLU A 27 3.99 4.87 -10.43
CA GLU A 27 5.15 4.05 -10.13
C GLU A 27 5.01 2.60 -10.61
N ASN A 28 6.02 2.12 -11.32
CA ASN A 28 6.13 0.72 -11.69
C ASN A 28 6.49 -0.12 -10.46
N TYR A 29 5.79 -1.23 -10.28
CA TYR A 29 6.06 -2.17 -9.19
C TYR A 29 5.85 -3.62 -9.60
N ILE A 30 6.50 -4.51 -8.85
CA ILE A 30 6.24 -5.94 -8.85
C ILE A 30 5.59 -6.29 -7.51
N TYR A 31 4.42 -6.92 -7.56
CA TYR A 31 3.76 -7.47 -6.39
C TYR A 31 3.91 -9.00 -6.40
N SER A 32 4.40 -9.54 -5.29
CA SER A 32 4.59 -10.98 -5.11
C SER A 32 3.86 -11.44 -3.86
N LYS A 33 3.18 -12.58 -3.99
CA LYS A 33 2.41 -13.21 -2.94
C LYS A 33 2.77 -14.69 -2.90
N THR A 34 3.17 -15.16 -1.72
CA THR A 34 3.50 -16.56 -1.47
C THR A 34 2.62 -17.09 -0.34
N TYR A 35 1.80 -18.09 -0.63
CA TYR A 35 0.98 -18.75 0.37
C TYR A 35 1.83 -19.74 1.17
N LEU A 36 1.68 -19.72 2.50
CA LEU A 36 2.35 -20.60 3.44
C LEU A 36 1.50 -21.82 3.81
N GLU A 37 0.35 -21.97 3.16
CA GLU A 37 -0.57 -23.08 3.32
C GLU A 37 -1.20 -23.46 1.98
N PRO A 38 -1.67 -24.71 1.82
CA PRO A 38 -2.31 -25.14 0.59
C PRO A 38 -3.59 -24.35 0.33
N VAL A 39 -3.64 -23.71 -0.84
CA VAL A 39 -4.82 -23.02 -1.34
C VAL A 39 -5.08 -23.46 -2.77
N THR A 40 -6.35 -23.72 -3.08
CA THR A 40 -6.80 -24.10 -4.43
C THR A 40 -7.18 -22.88 -5.27
N THR A 41 -7.44 -21.74 -4.62
CA THR A 41 -7.78 -20.46 -5.23
C THR A 41 -7.17 -19.32 -4.40
N SER A 42 -7.04 -18.14 -4.99
CA SER A 42 -6.54 -16.96 -4.28
C SER A 42 -7.38 -16.67 -3.04
N SER A 43 -6.72 -16.53 -1.88
CA SER A 43 -7.37 -16.30 -0.59
C SER A 43 -6.71 -15.13 0.13
N THR A 44 -7.50 -14.26 0.74
CA THR A 44 -6.99 -13.13 1.53
C THR A 44 -6.79 -13.47 3.01
N THR A 45 -7.43 -14.54 3.47
CA THR A 45 -7.34 -15.04 4.85
C THR A 45 -6.25 -16.08 5.02
N ALA A 46 -5.77 -16.66 3.93
CA ALA A 46 -4.74 -17.67 3.99
C ALA A 46 -3.42 -17.08 4.51
N LYS A 47 -2.67 -17.87 5.29
CA LYS A 47 -1.33 -17.45 5.72
C LYS A 47 -0.47 -17.20 4.48
N GLN A 48 0.05 -15.99 4.36
CA GLN A 48 0.76 -15.54 3.18
C GLN A 48 1.85 -14.54 3.53
N ILE A 49 2.86 -14.48 2.69
CA ILE A 49 3.89 -13.44 2.66
C ILE A 49 3.65 -12.60 1.41
N GLU A 50 3.63 -11.29 1.59
CA GLU A 50 3.35 -10.32 0.54
C GLU A 50 4.48 -9.29 0.48
N THR A 51 4.98 -9.05 -0.73
CA THR A 51 6.06 -8.09 -0.98
C THR A 51 5.70 -7.23 -2.18
N VAL A 52 5.89 -5.92 -2.05
CA VAL A 52 5.78 -4.93 -3.13
C VAL A 52 7.16 -4.35 -3.36
N GLN A 53 7.68 -4.45 -4.58
CA GLN A 53 8.94 -3.84 -4.98
C GLN A 53 8.70 -2.74 -6.00
N TYR A 54 9.09 -1.52 -5.67
CA TYR A 54 9.00 -0.37 -6.55
C TYR A 54 10.32 -0.12 -7.28
N PHE A 55 10.21 0.40 -8.49
CA PHE A 55 11.35 0.68 -9.36
C PHE A 55 11.43 2.18 -9.69
N ASP A 56 12.64 2.64 -9.99
CA ASP A 56 12.85 3.96 -10.58
C ASP A 56 12.64 3.94 -12.10
N GLY A 57 12.79 5.10 -12.75
CA GLY A 57 12.64 5.23 -14.21
C GLY A 57 13.69 4.47 -15.03
N LEU A 58 14.74 3.93 -14.39
CA LEU A 58 15.78 3.12 -15.02
C LEU A 58 15.58 1.62 -14.74
N GLY A 59 14.51 1.24 -14.05
CA GLY A 59 14.21 -0.16 -13.71
C GLY A 59 15.02 -0.70 -12.53
N ARG A 60 15.66 0.15 -11.73
CA ARG A 60 16.37 -0.27 -10.52
C ARG A 60 15.43 -0.27 -9.31
N PRO A 61 15.54 -1.24 -8.38
CA PRO A 61 14.73 -1.25 -7.17
C PRO A 61 15.00 -0.02 -6.30
N LYS A 62 13.96 0.76 -5.98
CA LYS A 62 14.08 1.94 -5.12
C LYS A 62 13.42 1.76 -3.74
N GLN A 63 12.51 0.80 -3.63
CA GLN A 63 11.83 0.51 -2.37
C GLN A 63 11.28 -0.90 -2.37
N VAL A 64 11.42 -1.59 -1.25
CA VAL A 64 10.80 -2.89 -0.98
C VAL A 64 9.89 -2.74 0.23
N VAL A 65 8.65 -3.18 0.10
CA VAL A 65 7.64 -3.16 1.18
C VAL A 65 7.25 -4.60 1.46
N ASN A 66 7.57 -5.08 2.66
CA ASN A 66 7.06 -6.35 3.17
C ASN A 66 5.77 -6.07 3.94
N VAL A 67 4.65 -6.45 3.35
CA VAL A 67 3.31 -6.12 3.85
C VAL A 67 3.04 -6.92 5.12
N LYS A 68 2.65 -6.22 6.19
CA LYS A 68 2.32 -6.78 7.51
C LYS A 68 3.42 -7.65 8.14
N ALA A 69 4.69 -7.46 7.75
CA ALA A 69 5.79 -8.34 8.16
C ALA A 69 6.32 -8.09 9.57
N SER A 70 5.96 -6.98 10.23
CA SER A 70 6.36 -6.74 11.63
C SER A 70 5.52 -7.57 12.63
N PRO A 71 6.01 -7.81 13.86
CA PRO A 71 5.24 -8.52 14.88
C PRO A 71 3.88 -7.88 15.21
N GLY A 72 3.74 -6.56 14.99
CA GLY A 72 2.50 -5.81 15.17
C GLY A 72 1.62 -5.73 13.91
N GLY A 73 1.93 -6.47 12.85
CA GLY A 73 1.17 -6.46 11.60
C GLY A 73 1.27 -5.17 10.79
N LYS A 74 2.31 -4.36 11.05
CA LYS A 74 2.66 -3.19 10.23
C LYS A 74 3.60 -3.60 9.10
N ASP A 75 3.60 -2.80 8.04
CA ASP A 75 4.49 -2.98 6.90
C ASP A 75 5.92 -2.63 7.29
N VAL A 76 6.87 -3.39 6.75
CA VAL A 76 8.30 -3.13 6.88
C VAL A 76 8.78 -2.59 5.55
N VAL A 77 9.18 -1.32 5.53
CA VAL A 77 9.64 -0.62 4.33
C VAL A 77 11.16 -0.50 4.36
N GLN A 78 11.79 -0.96 3.29
CA GLN A 78 13.20 -0.75 3.02
C GLN A 78 13.34 0.17 1.81
N HIS A 79 13.90 1.35 2.03
CA HIS A 79 14.18 2.31 0.97
C HIS A 79 15.60 2.11 0.44
N ILE A 80 15.77 2.26 -0.87
CA ILE A 80 17.06 2.13 -1.56
C ILE A 80 17.30 3.42 -2.32
N GLU A 81 18.40 4.09 -2.00
CA GLU A 81 18.77 5.36 -2.63
C GLU A 81 20.03 5.17 -3.48
N TYR A 82 20.07 5.80 -4.66
CA TYR A 82 21.22 5.75 -5.56
C TYR A 82 21.78 7.14 -5.80
N ASP A 83 23.10 7.24 -5.91
CA ASP A 83 23.75 8.46 -6.41
C ASP A 83 23.57 8.64 -7.92
N GLY A 84 24.03 9.77 -8.44
CA GLY A 84 23.99 10.08 -9.88
C GLY A 84 24.82 9.13 -10.77
N PHE A 85 25.69 8.31 -10.19
CA PHE A 85 26.46 7.27 -10.89
C PHE A 85 25.80 5.88 -10.78
N GLY A 86 24.70 5.78 -10.03
CA GLY A 86 23.93 4.57 -9.86
C GLY A 86 24.43 3.59 -8.81
N ARG A 87 25.28 4.04 -7.89
CA ARG A 87 25.71 3.25 -6.72
C ARG A 87 24.70 3.43 -5.60
N GLN A 88 24.38 2.35 -4.89
CA GLN A 88 23.54 2.43 -3.71
C GLN A 88 24.25 3.23 -2.61
N VAL A 89 23.59 4.25 -2.09
CA VAL A 89 24.08 5.08 -0.99
C VAL A 89 23.33 4.82 0.31
N LYS A 90 22.15 4.22 0.25
CA LYS A 90 21.32 3.87 1.41
C LYS A 90 20.45 2.66 1.14
#